data_AF-A0A969MPC7-F1
#
_entry.id   AF-A0A969MPC7-F1
#
_cell.length_a   1.000
_cell.length_b   1.000
_cell.length_c   1.000
_cell.angle_alpha   90.00
_cell.angle_beta   90.00
_cell.angle_gamma   90.00
#
_symmetry.space_group_name_H-M   'P 1'
#
loop_
_entity.id
_entity.type
_entity.pdbx_description
1 polymer ?
#
loop_
_entity_poly.entity_id
_entity_poly.type
_entity_poly.pdbx_seq_one_letter_code
_entity_poly.pdbx_strand_id
1 'polypeptide(L)'
;MSVVISDDTLRASGMTELEFKQEVALLLFGSGKLPLGYASKLAEMDKIQFQQLLQERKIPLYSYEIEDFELDLKNLRELGRL
;
A
#
# COMPACT_ATOMS: atom_id res chain seq x y z
N MET A 1 11.94 2.20 19.02
CA MET A 1 12.85 1.18 18.47
C MET A 1 12.98 1.44 16.98
N SER A 2 14.21 1.50 16.44
CA SER A 2 14.44 1.70 15.00
C SER A 2 14.86 0.39 14.34
N VAL A 3 14.47 0.22 13.08
CA VAL A 3 15.00 -0.84 12.21
C VAL A 3 16.04 -0.18 11.30
N VAL A 4 17.24 -0.75 11.24
CA VAL A 4 18.34 -0.23 10.42
C VAL A 4 18.64 -1.23 9.31
N ILE A 5 18.66 -0.75 8.07
CA ILE A 5 19.08 -1.52 6.90
C ILE A 5 20.56 -1.21 6.64
N SER A 6 21.39 -2.25 6.53
CA SER A 6 22.82 -2.06 6.27
C SER A 6 23.08 -1.63 4.82
N ASP A 7 24.16 -0.87 4.61
CA ASP A 7 24.61 -0.48 3.27
C ASP A 7 24.85 -1.68 2.35
N ASP A 8 25.36 -2.79 2.89
CA ASP A 8 25.60 -4.01 2.13
C ASP A 8 24.28 -4.60 1.60
N THR A 9 23.22 -4.59 2.41
CA THR A 9 21.88 -5.03 1.98
C THR A 9 21.31 -4.11 0.90
N LEU A 10 21.42 -2.80 1.09
CA LEU A 10 20.91 -1.82 0.13
C LEU A 10 21.68 -1.87 -1.21
N ARG A 11 23.01 -2.02 -1.15
CA ARG A 11 23.84 -2.19 -2.36
C ARG A 11 23.53 -3.51 -3.07
N ALA A 12 23.30 -4.59 -2.33
CA ALA A 12 22.95 -5.88 -2.90
C ALA A 12 21.60 -5.86 -3.63
N SER A 13 20.65 -5.01 -3.25
CA SER A 13 19.39 -4.84 -3.98
C SER A 13 19.54 -4.01 -5.26
N GLY A 14 20.67 -3.32 -5.45
CA GLY A 14 20.90 -2.44 -6.60
C GLY A 14 20.00 -1.20 -6.62
N MET A 15 19.44 -0.82 -5.47
CA MET A 15 18.53 0.31 -5.32
C MET A 15 19.21 1.45 -4.58
N THR A 16 18.83 2.68 -4.90
CA THR A 16 19.05 3.83 -4.03
C THR A 16 18.21 3.72 -2.76
N GLU A 17 18.59 4.47 -1.71
CA GLU A 17 17.83 4.51 -0.46
C GLU A 17 16.37 4.92 -0.70
N LEU A 18 16.14 5.89 -1.60
CA LEU A 18 14.81 6.38 -1.94
C LEU A 18 13.98 5.28 -2.64
N GLU A 19 14.54 4.62 -3.66
CA GLU A 19 13.86 3.52 -4.36
C GLU A 19 13.50 2.38 -3.39
N PHE A 20 14.43 2.01 -2.51
CA PHE A 20 14.18 0.97 -1.51
C PHE A 20 13.03 1.35 -0.58
N LYS A 21 13.02 2.59 -0.06
CA LYS A 21 11.92 3.11 0.76
C LYS A 21 10.58 3.09 0.04
N GLN A 22 10.56 3.46 -1.24
CA GLN A 22 9.35 3.42 -2.07
C GLN A 22 8.84 1.98 -2.25
N GLU A 23 9.71 1.03 -2.58
CA GLU A 23 9.32 -0.38 -2.73
C GLU A 23 8.79 -0.97 -1.41
N VAL A 24 9.41 -0.65 -0.28
CA VAL A 24 8.91 -1.07 1.05
C VAL A 24 7.55 -0.41 1.35
N ALA A 25 7.38 0.87 1.05
CA ALA A 25 6.11 1.56 1.24
C ALA A 25 4.98 0.96 0.39
N LEU A 26 5.25 0.63 -0.87
CA LEU A 26 4.30 -0.02 -1.77
C LEU A 26 3.91 -1.41 -1.26
N LEU A 27 4.89 -2.21 -0.83
CA LEU A 27 4.64 -3.53 -0.26
C LEU A 27 3.77 -3.47 0.99
N LEU A 28 4.07 -2.55 1.91
CA LEU A 28 3.33 -2.41 3.17
C LEU A 28 1.92 -1.82 2.95
N PHE A 29 1.76 -0.93 1.97
CA PHE A 29 0.44 -0.43 1.58
C PHE A 29 -0.40 -1.53 0.93
N GLY A 30 0.15 -2.22 -0.07
CA GLY A 30 -0.54 -3.28 -0.81
C GLY A 30 -0.93 -4.49 0.05
N SER A 31 -0.23 -4.73 1.16
CA SER A 31 -0.57 -5.75 2.16
C SER A 31 -1.49 -5.26 3.28
N GLY A 32 -2.00 -4.02 3.20
CA GLY A 32 -2.88 -3.42 4.20
C GLY A 32 -2.21 -3.12 5.55
N LYS A 33 -0.88 -3.18 5.64
CA LYS A 33 -0.11 -2.98 6.89
C LYS A 33 0.19 -1.52 7.18
N LEU A 34 0.29 -0.68 6.14
CA LEU A 34 0.41 0.76 6.28
C LEU A 34 -0.71 1.48 5.52
N PRO A 35 -1.45 2.40 6.17
CA PRO A 35 -2.41 3.22 5.46
C PRO A 35 -1.67 4.29 4.62
N LEU A 36 -2.38 4.82 3.62
CA LEU A 36 -1.84 5.73 2.60
C LEU A 36 -0.92 6.83 3.17
N GLY A 37 -1.32 7.49 4.25
CA GLY A 37 -0.56 8.61 4.82
C GLY A 37 0.76 8.22 5.50
N TYR A 38 0.89 6.99 6.01
CA TYR A 38 2.17 6.50 6.54
C TYR A 38 3.04 5.92 5.42
N ALA A 39 2.43 5.24 4.44
CA ALA A 39 3.14 4.74 3.28
C ALA A 39 3.75 5.87 2.44
N SER A 40 3.01 6.97 2.21
CA SER A 40 3.55 8.13 1.46
C SER A 40 4.73 8.78 2.18
N LYS A 41 4.67 8.90 3.50
CA LYS A 41 5.77 9.42 4.32
C LYS A 41 7.01 8.53 4.27
N LEU A 42 6.83 7.20 4.32
CA LEU A 42 7.93 6.25 4.19
C LEU A 42 8.58 6.36 2.81
N ALA A 43 7.77 6.52 1.76
CA ALA A 43 8.21 6.74 0.40
C ALA A 43 8.79 8.15 0.13
N GLU A 44 8.90 9.00 1.16
CA GLU A 44 9.41 10.38 1.10
C GLU A 44 8.70 11.26 0.07
N MET A 45 7.38 11.09 -0.06
CA MET A 45 6.56 11.84 -1.01
C MET A 45 5.22 12.26 -0.41
N ASP A 46 4.58 13.24 -1.03
CA ASP A 46 3.22 13.60 -0.64
C ASP A 46 2.20 12.52 -1.04
N LYS A 47 0.98 12.65 -0.51
CA LYS A 47 -0.07 11.64 -0.75
C LYS A 47 -0.46 11.53 -2.23
N ILE A 48 -0.45 12.63 -2.97
CA ILE A 48 -0.85 12.66 -4.39
C ILE A 48 0.21 11.96 -5.22
N GLN A 49 1.49 12.26 -4.97
CA GLN A 49 2.62 11.57 -5.60
C GLN A 49 2.58 10.06 -5.32
N PHE A 50 2.30 9.66 -4.09
CA PHE A 50 2.20 8.23 -3.75
C PHE A 50 1.00 7.56 -4.42
N GLN A 51 -0.13 8.24 -4.52
CA GLN A 51 -1.29 7.74 -5.27
C GLN A 51 -0.98 7.55 -6.77
N GLN A 52 -0.19 8.43 -7.37
CA GLN A 52 0.28 8.28 -8.76
C GLN A 52 1.20 7.06 -8.89
N LEU A 53 2.15 6.89 -7.97
CA LEU A 53 3.04 5.73 -7.95
C LEU A 53 2.27 4.40 -7.82
N LEU A 54 1.24 4.36 -6.96
CA LEU A 54 0.36 3.20 -6.83
C LEU A 54 -0.33 2.87 -8.17
N GLN A 55 -0.81 3.88 -8.90
CA GLN A 55 -1.42 3.69 -10.22
C GLN A 55 -0.43 3.15 -11.25
N GLU A 56 0.78 3.71 -11.30
CA GLU A 56 1.85 3.24 -12.19
C GLU A 56 2.22 1.78 -11.93
N ARG A 57 2.26 1.39 -10.66
CA ARG A 57 2.54 0.02 -10.21
C ARG A 57 1.32 -0.90 -10.17
N LYS A 58 0.15 -0.41 -10.61
CA LYS A 58 -1.13 -1.13 -10.64
C LYS A 58 -1.55 -1.70 -9.27
N ILE A 59 -1.21 -0.99 -8.20
CA ILE A 59 -1.66 -1.33 -6.84
C ILE A 59 -2.97 -0.58 -6.57
N PRO A 60 -4.07 -1.29 -6.30
CA PRO A 60 -5.36 -0.65 -6.07
C PRO A 60 -5.35 0.17 -4.78
N LEU A 61 -5.98 1.34 -4.81
CA LEU A 61 -6.15 2.18 -3.62
C LEU A 61 -7.10 1.57 -2.59
N TYR A 62 -8.01 0.74 -3.05
CA TYR A 62 -8.96 -0.02 -2.25
C TYR A 62 -8.88 -1.48 -2.71
N SER A 63 -8.48 -2.36 -1.80
CA SER A 63 -8.73 -3.79 -1.97
C SER A 63 -10.17 -4.02 -1.56
N TYR A 64 -11.06 -4.30 -2.52
CA TYR A 64 -12.41 -4.77 -2.22
C TYR A 64 -12.29 -6.27 -1.98
N GLU A 65 -12.32 -6.68 -0.72
CA GLU A 65 -12.15 -8.08 -0.37
C GLU A 65 -13.47 -8.85 -0.55
N ILE A 66 -13.40 -10.18 -0.56
CA ILE A 66 -14.59 -11.04 -0.69
C ILE A 66 -15.54 -10.76 0.48
N GLU A 67 -14.99 -10.48 1.66
CA GLU A 67 -15.75 -10.10 2.85
C GLU A 67 -16.56 -8.82 2.65
N ASP A 68 -16.00 -7.80 1.97
CA ASP A 68 -16.72 -6.56 1.66
C ASP A 68 -17.88 -6.83 0.68
N PHE A 69 -17.64 -7.69 -0.31
CA PHE A 69 -18.67 -8.13 -1.25
C PHE A 69 -19.80 -8.91 -0.57
N GLU A 70 -19.47 -9.84 0.31
CA GLU A 70 -20.45 -10.64 1.07
C GLU A 70 -21.27 -9.76 2.01
N LEU A 71 -20.64 -8.75 2.63
CA LEU A 71 -21.33 -7.78 3.47
C LEU A 71 -22.34 -6.95 2.67
N ASP A 72 -21.97 -6.49 1.48
CA ASP A 72 -22.90 -5.77 0.59
C ASP A 72 -24.06 -6.66 0.14
N LEU A 73 -23.80 -7.93 -0.22
CA LEU A 73 -24.87 -8.88 -0.55
C LEU A 73 -25.84 -9.10 0.61
N LYS A 74 -25.30 -9.21 1.84
CA LYS A 74 -26.12 -9.32 3.05
C LYS A 74 -26.98 -8.07 3.24
N ASN A 75 -26.37 -6.88 3.14
CA ASN A 75 -27.08 -5.61 3.29
C ASN A 75 -28.18 -5.46 2.23
N LEU A 76 -27.93 -5.85 0.98
CA LEU A 76 -28.93 -5.79 -0.09
C LEU A 76 -30.10 -6.75 0.13
N ARG A 77 -29.85 -7.97 0.66
CA ARG A 77 -30.91 -8.91 1.05
C ARG A 77 -31.74 -8.37 2.21
N GLU A 78 -31.11 -7.79 3.23
CA GLU A 78 -31.80 -7.19 4.37
C GLU A 78 -32.67 -5.99 3.97
N LEU A 79 -32.23 -5.23 2.96
CA LEU A 79 -32.99 -4.13 2.37
C LEU A 79 -34.05 -4.57 1.35
N GLY A 80 -34.18 -5.87 1.06
CA GLY A 80 -35.13 -6.41 0.08
C GLY A 80 -34.86 -5.97 -1.36
N ARG A 81 -33.61 -5.66 -1.70
CA ARG A 81 -33.17 -5.20 -3.04
C ARG A 81 -32.49 -6.31 -3.85
N LEU A 82 -32.53 -7.53 -3.34
CA LEU A 82 -31.98 -8.78 -3.87
C LEU A 82 -32.83 -9.94 -3.37
#